data_AF-L9WYU7-F1
#
_entry.id   AF-L9WYU7-F1
#
_cell.length_a   1.000
_cell.length_b   1.000
_cell.length_c   1.000
_cell.angle_alpha   90.00
_cell.angle_beta   90.00
_cell.angle_gamma   90.00
#
_symmetry.space_group_name_H-M   'P 1'
#
loop_
_entity.id
_entity.type
_entity.pdbx_description
1 polymer ?
#
loop_
_entity_poly.entity_id
_entity_poly.type
_entity_poly.pdbx_seq_one_letter_code
_entity_poly.pdbx_strand_id
1 'polypeptide(L)'
;MQRRAVLASVSGLVALAGCLSDDEIDERGEIEILIDDEPVNLSEDRYQAEHAENHSIDFHLHEGSDQWYMEGEEQVTFAEGIDLLPYFSFETDDGDHVLEHDGDTYDEADVDTEMTFLVDGESVDPTEHTLEDGEEMVLEVSTSG
;
A
#
# COMPACT_ATOMS: atom_id res chain seq x y z
N MET A 1 68.69 -40.06 -6.00
CA MET A 1 67.74 -40.58 -7.00
C MET A 1 66.32 -40.23 -6.55
N GLN A 2 65.64 -39.36 -7.31
CA GLN A 2 64.19 -39.43 -7.70
C GLN A 2 63.13 -39.51 -6.58
N ARG A 3 62.05 -38.71 -6.52
CA ARG A 3 61.17 -38.15 -7.59
C ARG A 3 60.49 -36.87 -7.07
N ARG A 4 60.64 -35.74 -7.78
CA ARG A 4 59.59 -35.01 -8.53
C ARG A 4 58.34 -34.64 -7.71
N ALA A 5 58.27 -33.38 -7.30
CA ALA A 5 57.05 -32.68 -6.91
C ALA A 5 56.46 -31.99 -8.15
N VAL A 6 55.24 -32.36 -8.56
CA VAL A 6 54.29 -31.55 -9.35
C VAL A 6 52.89 -32.18 -9.17
N LEU A 7 51.93 -31.40 -8.65
CA LEU A 7 50.49 -31.51 -8.91
C LEU A 7 49.98 -30.06 -8.82
N ALA A 8 49.83 -29.35 -9.94
CA ALA A 8 48.69 -29.37 -10.86
C ALA A 8 47.41 -28.83 -10.20
N SER A 9 47.10 -27.60 -10.58
CA SER A 9 45.91 -26.79 -10.35
C SER A 9 44.59 -27.50 -10.68
N VAL A 10 43.55 -27.24 -9.87
CA VAL A 10 42.17 -27.19 -10.34
C VAL A 10 41.53 -25.93 -9.76
N SER A 11 41.37 -24.94 -10.63
CA SER A 11 40.43 -23.84 -10.45
C SER A 11 38.99 -24.37 -10.48
N GLY A 12 38.10 -23.74 -9.72
CA GLY A 12 36.66 -23.80 -9.99
C GLY A 12 35.87 -24.59 -8.95
N LEU A 13 35.18 -23.85 -8.08
CA LEU A 13 33.72 -23.74 -8.07
C LEU A 13 33.32 -22.95 -6.82
N VAL A 14 33.35 -21.62 -6.92
CA VAL A 14 32.44 -20.83 -6.09
C VAL A 14 31.25 -20.57 -6.99
N ALA A 15 30.32 -21.52 -7.01
CA ALA A 15 28.97 -21.21 -7.43
C ALA A 15 28.40 -20.32 -6.32
N LEU A 16 28.56 -19.00 -6.49
CA LEU A 16 27.66 -18.07 -5.83
C LEU A 16 26.30 -18.32 -6.49
N ALA A 17 25.53 -19.24 -5.90
CA ALA A 17 24.09 -19.20 -6.03
C ALA A 17 23.63 -17.91 -5.34
N GLY A 18 23.85 -16.78 -6.01
CA GLY A 18 23.03 -15.61 -5.80
C GLY A 18 21.67 -16.03 -6.31
N CYS A 19 20.81 -16.42 -5.38
CA CYS A 19 19.38 -16.22 -5.58
C CYS A 19 19.24 -14.74 -5.93
N LEU A 20 19.07 -14.45 -7.20
CA LEU A 20 18.30 -13.30 -7.63
C LEU A 20 16.90 -13.61 -7.12
N SER A 21 16.65 -13.27 -5.85
CA SER A 21 15.27 -13.02 -5.46
C SER A 21 14.93 -11.75 -6.23
N ASP A 22 13.99 -11.82 -7.16
CA ASP A 22 13.17 -10.64 -7.43
C ASP A 22 12.59 -10.28 -6.07
N ASP A 23 13.09 -9.20 -5.45
CA ASP A 23 12.45 -8.56 -4.31
C ASP A 23 11.26 -7.74 -4.86
N GLU A 24 10.35 -8.42 -5.57
CA GLU A 24 9.05 -7.84 -5.93
C GLU A 24 8.15 -8.01 -4.72
N ILE A 25 7.54 -6.91 -4.31
CA ILE A 25 6.58 -6.84 -3.23
C ILE A 25 5.32 -7.58 -3.69
N ASP A 26 4.78 -8.43 -2.81
CA ASP A 26 3.51 -9.13 -2.94
C ASP A 26 2.93 -9.17 -1.53
N GLU A 27 2.31 -8.05 -1.15
CA GLU A 27 1.76 -7.81 0.18
C GLU A 27 0.27 -7.51 0.06
N ARG A 28 -0.49 -7.92 1.07
CA ARG A 28 -1.95 -7.71 1.11
C ARG A 28 -2.45 -7.54 2.53
N GLY A 29 -3.61 -6.94 2.67
CA GLY A 29 -4.24 -6.76 3.98
C GLY A 29 -5.71 -6.40 3.89
N GLU A 30 -6.26 -5.88 4.97
CA GLU A 30 -7.68 -5.48 5.05
C GLU A 30 -7.79 -3.95 4.98
N ILE A 31 -8.79 -3.42 4.28
CA ILE A 31 -9.06 -1.97 4.25
C ILE A 31 -10.52 -1.67 4.55
N GLU A 32 -10.75 -0.75 5.48
CA GLU A 32 -12.06 -0.15 5.74
C GLU A 32 -11.97 1.38 5.61
N ILE A 33 -12.94 1.98 4.93
CA ILE A 33 -13.09 3.44 4.86
C ILE A 33 -14.50 3.77 5.31
N LEU A 34 -14.61 4.61 6.34
CA LEU A 34 -15.86 5.12 6.88
C LEU A 34 -15.94 6.62 6.61
N ILE A 35 -17.08 7.06 6.09
CA ILE A 35 -17.42 8.47 5.94
C ILE A 35 -18.72 8.71 6.72
N ASP A 36 -18.66 9.55 7.75
CA ASP A 36 -19.78 9.83 8.65
C ASP A 36 -20.42 8.56 9.26
N ASP A 37 -19.57 7.66 9.77
CA ASP A 37 -19.95 6.31 10.28
C ASP A 37 -20.59 5.38 9.22
N GLU A 38 -20.63 5.76 7.94
CA GLU A 38 -21.12 4.93 6.85
C GLU A 38 -19.94 4.27 6.10
N PRO A 39 -19.85 2.93 6.05
CA PRO A 39 -18.77 2.25 5.35
C PRO A 39 -18.92 2.41 3.84
N VAL A 40 -17.83 2.79 3.17
CA VAL A 40 -17.74 2.78 1.71
C VAL A 40 -17.68 1.33 1.23
N ASN A 41 -18.56 0.95 0.30
CA ASN A 41 -18.57 -0.41 -0.23
C ASN A 41 -17.45 -0.62 -1.27
N LEU A 42 -16.23 -0.88 -0.80
CA LEU A 42 -15.05 -1.09 -1.64
C LEU A 42 -15.15 -2.32 -2.55
N SER A 43 -16.05 -3.27 -2.26
CA SER A 43 -16.30 -4.43 -3.13
C SER A 43 -17.02 -4.12 -4.45
N GLU A 44 -17.54 -2.89 -4.63
CA GLU A 44 -18.21 -2.51 -5.87
C GLU A 44 -17.25 -2.46 -7.06
N ASP A 45 -17.73 -2.92 -8.23
CA ASP A 45 -16.94 -2.97 -9.47
C ASP A 45 -16.15 -1.68 -9.74
N ARG A 46 -16.68 -0.50 -9.42
CA ARG A 46 -16.01 0.77 -9.68
C ARG A 46 -14.64 0.91 -9.00
N TYR A 47 -14.41 0.26 -7.86
CA TYR A 47 -13.14 0.32 -7.12
C TYR A 47 -12.18 -0.82 -7.47
N GLN A 48 -12.67 -1.85 -8.17
CA GLN A 48 -11.92 -3.06 -8.46
C GLN A 48 -11.04 -2.86 -9.70
N ALA A 49 -9.76 -3.24 -9.63
CA ALA A 49 -8.79 -3.03 -10.71
C ALA A 49 -9.21 -3.65 -12.05
N GLU A 50 -9.97 -4.75 -12.02
CA GLU A 50 -10.53 -5.43 -13.20
C GLU A 50 -11.53 -4.57 -14.00
N HIS A 51 -12.00 -3.48 -13.39
CA HIS A 51 -13.10 -2.64 -13.86
C HIS A 51 -12.75 -1.14 -13.85
N ALA A 52 -11.77 -0.72 -13.06
CA ALA A 52 -11.28 0.65 -12.99
C ALA A 52 -10.35 0.99 -14.18
N GLU A 53 -10.61 2.13 -14.82
CA GLU A 53 -9.78 2.62 -15.94
C GLU A 53 -8.41 3.15 -15.47
N ASN A 54 -8.28 3.51 -14.19
CA ASN A 54 -7.12 4.16 -13.59
C ASN A 54 -6.55 3.39 -12.38
N HIS A 55 -6.46 2.06 -12.46
CA HIS A 55 -5.81 1.27 -11.41
C HIS A 55 -4.28 1.39 -11.45
N SER A 56 -3.65 1.25 -10.28
CA SER A 56 -2.20 1.02 -10.14
C SER A 56 -1.95 -0.41 -9.69
N ILE A 57 -0.79 -0.98 -10.05
CA ILE A 57 -0.36 -2.26 -9.48
C ILE A 57 0.22 -2.06 -8.07
N ASP A 58 0.79 -0.87 -7.83
CA ASP A 58 1.44 -0.49 -6.57
C ASP A 58 0.46 -0.48 -5.38
N PHE A 59 -0.84 -0.28 -5.61
CA PHE A 59 -1.87 -0.48 -4.60
C PHE A 59 -3.24 -0.58 -5.27
N HIS A 60 -3.99 -1.67 -5.02
CA HIS A 60 -5.30 -1.88 -5.64
C HIS A 60 -6.20 -2.87 -4.90
N LEU A 61 -7.46 -2.91 -5.33
CA LEU A 61 -8.46 -3.88 -4.92
C LEU A 61 -8.82 -4.81 -6.08
N HIS A 62 -9.10 -6.07 -5.80
CA HIS A 62 -9.61 -7.01 -6.80
C HIS A 62 -10.50 -8.11 -6.18
N GLU A 63 -11.09 -8.95 -7.05
CA GLU A 63 -11.94 -10.10 -6.68
C GLU A 63 -13.29 -9.73 -6.01
N GLY A 64 -13.72 -8.47 -6.09
CA GLY A 64 -14.95 -8.02 -5.44
C GLY A 64 -14.84 -8.08 -3.92
N SER A 65 -13.66 -7.73 -3.40
CA SER A 65 -13.35 -7.70 -1.98
C SER A 65 -12.83 -6.33 -1.55
N ASP A 66 -12.79 -6.14 -0.25
CA ASP A 66 -12.21 -5.05 0.53
C ASP A 66 -10.78 -5.40 1.00
N GLN A 67 -10.12 -6.34 0.33
CA GLN A 67 -8.71 -6.62 0.52
C GLN A 67 -7.87 -5.73 -0.39
N TRP A 68 -6.86 -5.09 0.19
CA TRP A 68 -5.86 -4.37 -0.58
C TRP A 68 -4.71 -5.30 -0.97
N TYR A 69 -4.13 -5.00 -2.13
CA TYR A 69 -2.98 -5.69 -2.70
C TYR A 69 -1.94 -4.66 -3.12
N MET A 70 -0.69 -4.93 -2.80
CA MET A 70 0.48 -4.15 -3.16
C MET A 70 1.44 -5.07 -3.92
N GLU A 71 1.61 -4.78 -5.20
CA GLU A 71 2.51 -5.51 -6.09
C GLU A 71 3.47 -4.49 -6.73
N GLY A 72 4.78 -4.68 -6.61
CA GLY A 72 5.73 -3.72 -7.19
C GLY A 72 7.14 -3.73 -6.64
N GLU A 73 7.88 -2.64 -6.89
CA GLU A 73 9.28 -2.49 -6.50
C GLU A 73 9.47 -1.69 -5.20
N GLU A 74 8.47 -0.90 -4.79
CA GLU A 74 8.52 0.01 -3.64
C GLU A 74 7.24 -0.10 -2.82
N GLN A 75 7.37 -0.08 -1.49
CA GLN A 75 6.20 -0.05 -0.61
C GLN A 75 5.56 1.33 -0.62
N VAL A 76 4.24 1.39 -0.44
CA VAL A 76 3.50 2.65 -0.34
C VAL A 76 3.10 2.95 1.10
N THR A 77 3.00 4.23 1.42
CA THR A 77 2.40 4.70 2.66
C THR A 77 0.88 4.53 2.67
N PHE A 78 0.26 4.64 3.85
CA PHE A 78 -1.19 4.67 3.98
C PHE A 78 -1.79 5.73 3.03
N ALA A 79 -1.29 6.96 3.07
CA ALA A 79 -1.75 8.08 2.25
C ALA A 79 -1.63 7.79 0.75
N GLU A 80 -0.48 7.26 0.32
CA GLU A 80 -0.25 6.87 -1.08
C GLU A 80 -1.20 5.75 -1.51
N GLY A 81 -1.44 4.75 -0.64
CA GLY A 81 -2.40 3.69 -0.90
C GLY A 81 -3.81 4.24 -1.17
N ILE A 82 -4.27 5.21 -0.37
CA ILE A 82 -5.56 5.87 -0.58
C ILE A 82 -5.58 6.66 -1.91
N ASP A 83 -4.53 7.42 -2.23
CA ASP A 83 -4.46 8.21 -3.47
C ASP A 83 -4.43 7.34 -4.74
N LEU A 84 -3.96 6.10 -4.63
CA LEU A 84 -3.94 5.13 -5.73
C LEU A 84 -5.29 4.44 -5.97
N LEU A 85 -6.23 4.52 -5.03
CA LEU A 85 -7.55 3.91 -5.19
C LEU A 85 -8.42 4.66 -6.20
N PRO A 86 -9.18 3.97 -7.06
CA PRO A 86 -10.11 4.62 -7.97
C PRO A 86 -11.14 5.48 -7.23
N TYR A 87 -11.40 6.69 -7.75
CA TYR A 87 -12.33 7.68 -7.16
C TYR A 87 -11.92 8.24 -5.80
N PHE A 88 -10.69 7.98 -5.37
CA PHE A 88 -10.06 8.65 -4.25
C PHE A 88 -8.94 9.56 -4.74
N SER A 89 -8.68 10.61 -3.97
CA SER A 89 -7.39 11.30 -3.99
C SER A 89 -7.06 11.72 -2.57
N PHE A 90 -5.78 11.74 -2.24
CA PHE A 90 -5.28 12.17 -0.94
C PHE A 90 -4.12 13.14 -1.12
N GLU A 91 -4.23 14.30 -0.48
CA GLU A 91 -3.16 15.28 -0.45
C GLU A 91 -2.98 15.88 0.95
N THR A 92 -1.89 16.62 1.12
CA THR A 92 -1.62 17.37 2.35
C THR A 92 -1.38 18.82 1.96
N ASP A 93 -2.19 19.73 2.49
CA ASP A 93 -2.10 21.18 2.29
C ASP A 93 -1.86 21.89 3.62
N ASP A 94 -0.78 22.67 3.73
CA ASP A 94 -0.30 23.32 4.97
C ASP A 94 -0.16 22.41 6.22
N GLY A 95 -0.19 21.08 6.04
CA GLY A 95 -0.11 20.10 7.12
C GLY A 95 -1.45 19.50 7.53
N ASP A 96 -2.55 19.97 6.95
CA ASP A 96 -3.89 19.37 7.05
C ASP A 96 -4.08 18.35 5.92
N HIS A 97 -4.84 17.28 6.19
CA HIS A 97 -5.15 16.26 5.20
C HIS A 97 -6.40 16.62 4.40
N VAL A 98 -6.33 16.38 3.09
CA VAL A 98 -7.45 16.57 2.17
C VAL A 98 -7.71 15.26 1.45
N LEU A 99 -8.93 14.75 1.59
CA LEU A 99 -9.43 13.56 0.93
C LEU A 99 -10.51 13.96 -0.07
N GLU A 100 -10.37 13.55 -1.32
CA GLU A 100 -11.47 13.60 -2.29
C GLU A 100 -12.05 12.19 -2.47
N HIS A 101 -13.37 12.05 -2.42
CA HIS A 101 -14.06 10.80 -2.71
C HIS A 101 -15.36 11.05 -3.47
N ASP A 102 -15.52 10.38 -4.63
CA ASP A 102 -16.73 10.49 -5.48
C ASP A 102 -17.14 11.94 -5.84
N GLY A 103 -16.17 12.87 -5.80
CA GLY A 103 -16.37 14.30 -6.08
C GLY A 103 -16.72 15.16 -4.87
N ASP A 104 -16.83 14.58 -3.67
CA ASP A 104 -16.89 15.29 -2.41
C ASP A 104 -15.46 15.50 -1.85
N THR A 105 -15.23 16.64 -1.20
CA THR A 105 -13.93 17.01 -0.61
C THR A 105 -14.10 17.10 0.90
N TYR A 106 -13.23 16.40 1.62
CA TYR A 106 -13.09 16.44 3.07
C TYR A 106 -11.73 17.05 3.39
N ASP A 107 -11.71 18.14 4.14
CA ASP A 107 -10.51 18.94 4.40
C ASP A 107 -10.39 19.18 5.91
N GLU A 108 -9.30 18.72 6.54
CA GLU A 108 -9.06 18.91 7.97
C GLU A 108 -8.76 20.37 8.35
N ALA A 109 -8.51 21.26 7.39
CA ALA A 109 -8.47 22.69 7.65
C ALA A 109 -9.87 23.23 8.06
N ASP A 110 -10.94 22.53 7.68
CA ASP A 110 -12.29 22.80 8.17
C ASP A 110 -12.49 22.20 9.56
N VAL A 111 -12.83 23.05 10.54
CA VAL A 111 -12.99 22.67 11.95
C VAL A 111 -14.06 21.61 12.23
N ASP A 112 -14.96 21.40 11.27
CA ASP A 112 -16.04 20.44 11.37
C ASP A 112 -15.68 19.09 10.73
N THR A 113 -14.47 18.94 10.17
CA THR A 113 -13.94 17.71 9.57
C THR A 113 -12.82 17.13 10.44
N GLU A 114 -12.86 15.81 10.68
CA GLU A 114 -11.80 15.07 11.38
C GLU A 114 -11.50 13.79 10.60
N MET A 115 -10.21 13.48 10.41
CA MET A 115 -9.77 12.21 9.83
C MET A 115 -8.93 11.42 10.85
N THR A 116 -9.23 10.13 10.99
CA THR A 116 -8.44 9.21 11.81
C THR A 116 -7.92 8.07 10.95
N PHE A 117 -6.62 7.81 11.07
CA PHE A 117 -5.91 6.77 10.33
C PHE A 117 -5.41 5.73 11.32
N LEU A 118 -5.89 4.49 11.18
CA LEU A 118 -5.55 3.39 12.06
C LEU A 118 -4.91 2.26 11.26
N VAL A 119 -3.88 1.66 11.83
CA VAL A 119 -3.30 0.40 11.37
C VAL A 119 -3.32 -0.60 12.52
N ASP A 120 -3.94 -1.76 12.33
CA ASP A 120 -4.19 -2.77 13.36
C ASP A 120 -4.83 -2.18 14.64
N GLY A 121 -5.66 -1.16 14.47
CA GLY A 121 -6.33 -0.42 15.55
C GLY A 121 -5.46 0.61 16.30
N GLU A 122 -4.24 0.88 15.84
CA GLU A 122 -3.34 1.91 16.39
C GLU A 122 -3.28 3.13 15.46
N SER A 123 -3.35 4.35 16.03
CA SER A 123 -3.27 5.58 15.24
C SER A 123 -1.87 5.82 14.68
N VAL A 124 -1.80 6.13 13.39
CA VAL A 124 -0.56 6.36 12.64
C VAL A 124 -0.58 7.72 11.93
N ASP A 125 0.60 8.22 11.53
CA ASP A 125 0.71 9.30 10.55
C ASP A 125 0.61 8.69 9.15
N PRO A 126 -0.42 9.01 8.34
CA PRO A 126 -0.66 8.33 7.08
C PRO A 126 0.42 8.64 6.02
N THR A 127 1.18 9.73 6.19
CA THR A 127 2.25 10.14 5.27
C THR A 127 3.61 9.54 5.63
N GLU A 128 3.74 8.95 6.83
CA GLU A 128 4.97 8.31 7.29
C GLU A 128 4.86 6.78 7.43
N HIS A 129 3.66 6.23 7.72
CA HIS A 129 3.47 4.78 7.89
C HIS A 129 3.42 4.07 6.54
N THR A 130 4.44 3.26 6.28
CA THR A 130 4.51 2.34 5.14
C THR A 130 3.75 1.06 5.46
N LEU A 131 2.87 0.63 4.56
CA LEU A 131 2.04 -0.56 4.77
C LEU A 131 2.86 -1.85 4.66
N GLU A 132 2.52 -2.84 5.48
CA GLU A 132 3.13 -4.17 5.52
C GLU A 132 2.11 -5.31 5.32
N ASP A 133 2.56 -6.48 4.83
CA ASP A 133 1.70 -7.68 4.64
C ASP A 133 0.93 -8.05 5.92
N GLY A 134 -0.38 -8.18 5.75
CA GLY A 134 -1.32 -8.61 6.78
C GLY A 134 -1.88 -7.48 7.65
N GLU A 135 -1.49 -6.23 7.42
CA GLU A 135 -2.02 -5.09 8.17
C GLU A 135 -3.49 -4.79 7.81
N GLU A 136 -4.29 -4.48 8.82
CA GLU A 136 -5.62 -3.87 8.68
C GLU A 136 -5.48 -2.36 8.68
N MET A 137 -5.95 -1.68 7.64
CA MET A 137 -6.01 -0.23 7.56
C MET A 137 -7.45 0.28 7.69
N VAL A 138 -7.66 1.28 8.53
CA VAL A 138 -8.96 1.94 8.70
C VAL A 138 -8.80 3.45 8.56
N LEU A 139 -9.56 4.05 7.65
CA LEU A 139 -9.73 5.49 7.51
C LEU A 139 -11.14 5.88 7.98
N GLU A 140 -11.22 6.66 9.04
CA GLU A 140 -12.47 7.25 9.52
C GLU A 140 -12.49 8.74 9.20
N VAL A 141 -13.48 9.17 8.41
CA VAL A 141 -13.75 10.59 8.12
C VAL A 141 -15.07 10.96 8.79
N SER A 142 -15.05 12.01 9.61
CA SER A 142 -16.24 12.54 10.28
C SER A 142 -16.44 14.00 9.96
N THR A 143 -17.66 14.36 9.56
CA THR A 143 -18.09 15.74 9.36
C THR A 143 -19.23 16.10 10.30
N SER A 144 -19.19 17.30 10.87
CA SER A 144 -20.17 17.77 11.86
C SER A 144 -20.93 19.00 11.37
N GLY A 145 -21.78 18.77 10.35
CA GLY A 145 -22.68 19.79 9.77
C GLY A 145 -23.97 20.09 10.56
#